data_AF-A0A962NH43-F1
#
_entry.id   AF-A0A962NH43-F1
#
_cell.length_a   1.000
_cell.length_b   1.000
_cell.length_c   1.000
_cell.angle_alpha   90.00
_cell.angle_beta   90.00
_cell.angle_gamma   90.00
#
_symmetry.space_group_name_H-M   'P 1'
#
loop_
_entity.id
_entity.type
_entity.pdbx_description
1 polymer ?
#
loop_
_entity_poly.entity_id
_entity_poly.type
_entity_poly.pdbx_seq_one_letter_code
_entity_poly.pdbx_strand_id
1 'polypeptide(L)' 'MAPPQAAPAALALLGPTAVGKSALAYALARQWPVTVISVDSAQVYRHLDIGSGKPDAAERAAVP' A
#
# COMPACT_ATOMS: atom_id res chain seq x y z
N MET A 1 23.35 27.96 -1.55
CA MET A 1 22.55 26.74 -1.80
C MET A 1 22.03 26.26 -0.46
N ALA A 2 20.71 26.08 -0.32
CA ALA A 2 20.17 25.41 0.85
C ALA A 2 20.66 23.96 0.90
N PRO A 3 20.95 23.39 2.09
CA PRO A 3 21.34 21.99 2.20
C PRO A 3 20.21 21.10 1.65
N PRO A 4 20.53 19.95 1.02
CA PRO A 4 19.52 19.03 0.53
C PRO A 4 18.65 18.58 1.71
N GLN A 5 17.33 18.76 1.57
CA GLN A 5 16.36 18.21 2.52
C GLN A 5 16.53 16.68 2.52
N ALA A 6 16.61 16.07 3.71
CA ALA A 6 16.62 14.62 3.83
C ALA A 6 15.36 14.04 3.16
N ALA A 7 15.53 12.94 2.41
CA ALA A 7 14.42 12.27 1.77
C ALA A 7 13.41 11.77 2.82
N PRO A 8 12.10 11.74 2.50
CA PRO A 8 11.10 11.19 3.41
C PRO A 8 11.38 9.71 3.69
N ALA A 9 11.11 9.26 4.92
CA ALA A 9 11.22 7.87 5.29
C ALA A 9 10.16 7.03 4.56
N ALA A 10 10.55 5.88 4.02
CA ALA A 10 9.67 4.96 3.30
C ALA A 10 9.99 3.50 3.65
N LEU A 11 8.95 2.66 3.67
CA LEU A 11 9.05 1.21 3.87
C LEU A 11 8.50 0.50 2.64
N ALA A 12 9.30 -0.40 2.05
CA ALA A 12 8.88 -1.24 0.95
C ALA A 12 8.52 -2.66 1.45
N LEU A 13 7.26 -3.07 1.26
CA LEU A 13 6.80 -4.43 1.54
C LEU A 13 6.81 -5.27 0.27
N LEU A 14 7.83 -6.11 0.10
CA LEU A 14 8.05 -6.94 -1.09
C LEU A 14 7.76 -8.42 -0.80
N GLY A 15 7.43 -9.16 -1.85
CA GLY A 15 7.20 -10.62 -1.77
C GLY A 15 6.20 -11.13 -2.82
N PRO A 16 6.07 -12.46 -2.98
CA PRO A 16 5.19 -13.07 -3.97
C PRO A 16 3.71 -12.68 -3.79
N THR A 17 2.90 -12.89 -4.82
CA THR A 17 1.43 -12.75 -4.71
C THR A 17 0.88 -13.70 -3.63
N ALA A 18 -0.17 -13.27 -2.94
CA ALA A 18 -0.86 -14.04 -1.89
C ALA A 18 -0.08 -14.34 -0.59
N VAL A 19 1.11 -13.78 -0.35
CA VAL A 19 1.83 -13.93 0.94
C VAL A 19 1.34 -13.00 2.06
N GLY A 20 0.25 -12.26 1.84
CA GLY A 20 -0.36 -11.40 2.88
C GLY A 20 0.20 -9.98 3.02
N LYS A 21 0.94 -9.46 2.02
CA LYS A 21 1.54 -8.11 2.07
C LYS A 21 0.53 -6.99 2.32
N SER A 22 -0.61 -7.02 1.62
CA SER A 22 -1.66 -6.02 1.80
C SER A 22 -2.15 -6.04 3.25
N ALA A 23 -2.51 -7.20 3.79
CA ALA A 23 -2.97 -7.34 5.17
C ALA A 23 -1.97 -6.77 6.19
N LEU A 24 -0.67 -7.01 5.99
CA LEU A 24 0.37 -6.40 6.81
C LEU A 24 0.41 -4.87 6.65
N ALA A 25 0.38 -4.35 5.41
CA ALA A 25 0.40 -2.91 5.15
C ALA A 25 -0.76 -2.18 5.85
N TYR A 26 -1.98 -2.70 5.76
CA TYR A 26 -3.14 -2.14 6.44
C TYR A 26 -3.03 -2.24 7.97
N ALA A 27 -2.50 -3.33 8.50
CA ALA A 27 -2.25 -3.46 9.94
C ALA A 27 -1.27 -2.41 10.46
N LEU A 28 -0.20 -2.13 9.71
CA LEU A 28 0.78 -1.09 10.05
C LEU A 28 0.17 0.32 9.99
N ALA A 29 -0.63 0.61 8.97
CA ALA A 29 -1.30 1.91 8.82
C ALA A 29 -2.35 2.19 9.90
N ARG A 30 -2.88 1.15 10.57
CA ARG A 30 -3.73 1.31 11.75
C ARG A 30 -2.96 1.66 13.03
N GLN A 31 -1.65 1.39 13.06
CA GLN A 31 -0.80 1.61 14.23
C GLN A 31 0.09 2.85 14.09
N TRP A 32 0.43 3.23 12.86
CA TRP A 32 1.32 4.35 12.56
C TRP A 32 0.70 5.32 11.56
N PRO A 33 1.07 6.61 11.61
CA PRO A 33 0.61 7.61 10.66
C PRO A 33 1.32 7.44 9.30
N VAL A 34 1.00 6.37 8.58
CA VAL A 34 1.58 6.02 7.28
C VAL A 34 0.48 5.86 6.23
N THR A 35 0.83 6.19 4.99
CA THR A 35 -0.04 6.03 3.81
C THR A 35 0.36 4.77 3.05
N VAL A 36 -0.62 3.99 2.60
CA VAL A 36 -0.35 2.76 1.84
C VAL A 36 -0.36 3.09 0.35
N ILE A 37 0.80 2.95 -0.30
CA ILE A 37 0.94 3.13 -1.74
C ILE A 37 1.00 1.75 -2.39
N SER A 38 0.03 1.45 -3.26
CA SER A 38 0.06 0.21 -4.05
C SER A 38 1.16 0.29 -5.11
N VAL A 39 1.99 -0.75 -5.17
CA VAL A 39 3.04 -0.93 -6.19
C VAL A 39 2.80 -2.24 -6.93
N ASP A 40 1.58 -2.38 -7.48
CA ASP A 40 1.12 -3.55 -8.23
C ASP A 40 0.52 -3.09 -9.56
N SER A 41 0.99 -3.65 -10.67
CA SER A 41 0.58 -3.25 -12.03
C SER A 41 -0.82 -3.71 -12.41
N ALA A 42 -1.40 -4.70 -11.72
CA ALA A 42 -2.75 -5.17 -11.98
C ALA A 42 -3.79 -4.39 -11.16
N GLN A 43 -3.45 -3.94 -9.96
CA GLN A 43 -4.39 -3.24 -9.07
C GLN A 43 -4.79 -1.83 -9.55
N VAL A 44 -4.07 -1.25 -10.50
CA VAL A 44 -4.38 0.07 -11.08
C VAL A 44 -5.62 0.06 -11.99
N TYR A 45 -6.01 -1.10 -12.54
CA TYR A 45 -7.13 -1.19 -13.48
C TYR A 45 -8.47 -1.10 -12.77
N ARG A 46 -9.30 -0.11 -13.12
CA ARG A 46 -10.67 0.01 -12.60
C ARG A 46 -11.50 -1.22 -12.93
N HIS A 47 -12.39 -1.61 -12.02
CA HIS A 47 -13.30 -2.77 -12.14
C HIS A 47 -12.63 -4.16 -12.16
N LEU A 48 -11.30 -4.25 -12.28
CA LEU A 48 -10.56 -5.50 -12.10
C LEU A 48 -10.25 -5.74 -10.62
N ASP A 49 -11.25 -5.86 -9.76
CA ASP A 49 -11.00 -5.95 -8.32
C ASP A 49 -10.68 -7.39 -7.87
N ILE A 50 -11.47 -8.37 -8.34
CA ILE A 50 -11.33 -9.79 -7.93
C ILE A 50 -10.02 -10.38 -8.47
N GLY A 51 -9.78 -10.28 -9.79
CA GLY A 51 -8.64 -10.92 -10.44
C GLY A 51 -7.27 -10.31 -10.08
N SER A 52 -7.24 -9.04 -9.64
CA SER A 52 -5.99 -8.38 -9.19
C SER A 52 -5.76 -8.50 -7.68
N GLY A 53 -6.66 -9.18 -6.96
CA GLY A 53 -6.58 -9.30 -5.51
C GLY A 53 -6.63 -7.95 -4.80
N LYS A 54 -7.42 -6.99 -5.30
CA LYS A 54 -7.58 -5.71 -4.62
C LYS A 54 -8.26 -5.92 -3.26
N PRO A 55 -7.79 -5.23 -2.20
CA PRO A 55 -8.51 -5.12 -0.94
C PRO A 55 -9.92 -4.60 -1.20
N ASP A 56 -10.90 -4.96 -0.37
CA ASP A 56 -12.28 -4.54 -0.58
C ASP A 56 -12.46 -3.02 -0.36
N ALA A 57 -13.66 -2.51 -0.63
CA ALA A 57 -13.93 -1.08 -0.51
C ALA A 57 -13.84 -0.56 0.93
N ALA A 58 -14.15 -1.40 1.94
CA ALA A 58 -14.09 -1.01 3.33
C ALA A 58 -12.63 -0.95 3.82
N GLU A 59 -11.80 -1.91 3.42
CA GLU A 59 -10.36 -1.92 3.71
C GLU A 59 -9.66 -0.69 3.12
N ARG A 60 -9.95 -0.36 1.85
CA ARG A 60 -9.38 0.83 1.19
C ARG A 60 -9.89 2.15 1.76
N ALA A 61 -11.10 2.18 2.34
CA ALA A 61 -11.62 3.37 2.99
C ALA A 61 -11.02 3.57 4.40
N ALA A 62 -10.53 2.50 5.02
CA ALA A 62 -9.97 2.54 6.37
C ALA A 62 -8.54 3.09 6.41
N VAL A 63 -7.81 3.08 5.30
CA VAL A 63 -6.42 3.53 5.20
C VAL A 63 -6.23 4.35 3.92
N PRO A 64 -5.68 5.58 4.02
CA PRO A 64 -5.41 6.42 2.86
C PRO A 64 -4.27 5.89 1.98
#